data_AF-A0A348VV89-F1
#
_entry.id   AF-A0A348VV89-F1
#
_cell.length_a   1.000
_cell.length_b   1.000
_cell.length_c   1.000
_cell.angle_alpha   90.00
_cell.angle_beta   90.00
_cell.angle_gamma   90.00
#
_symmetry.space_group_name_H-M   'P 1'
#
loop_
_entity.id
_entity.type
_entity.pdbx_description
1 polymer ?
#
loop_
_entity_poly.entity_id
_entity_poly.type
_entity_poly.pdbx_seq_one_letter_code
_entity_poly.pdbx_strand_id
1 'polypeptide(L)'
;MSMLIYGLITGILFGFLLQKGRVLRYDKQLGALRLTDLTIFKFMGTSVIVAMIGVYLLVDLGLVKLDLLPTVLGKNVLGGLLFGVGWAVLGYCPGTSAGAAG
;
A
#
# COMPACT_ATOMS: atom_id res chain seq x y z
N MET A 1 -16.06 -15.86 12.57
CA MET A 1 -16.13 -14.56 13.29
C MET A 1 -14.75 -13.97 13.57
N SER A 2 -13.79 -14.76 14.08
CA SER A 2 -12.46 -14.29 14.50
C SER A 2 -11.65 -13.62 13.39
N MET A 3 -11.73 -14.10 12.15
CA MET A 3 -10.98 -13.55 11.02
C MET A 3 -11.36 -12.11 10.66
N LEU A 4 -12.66 -11.76 10.74
CA LEU A 4 -13.11 -10.38 10.50
C LEU A 4 -12.63 -9.43 11.60
N ILE A 5 -12.58 -9.92 12.85
CA ILE A 5 -12.08 -9.13 13.98
C ILE A 5 -10.58 -8.86 13.82
N TYR A 6 -9.78 -9.87 13.47
CA TYR A 6 -8.36 -9.67 13.17
C TYR A 6 -8.14 -8.72 11.98
N GLY A 7 -8.97 -8.82 10.93
CA GLY A 7 -8.94 -7.89 9.79
C GLY A 7 -9.27 -6.45 10.21
N LEU A 8 -10.26 -6.26 11.09
CA LEU A 8 -10.63 -4.94 11.59
C LEU A 8 -9.52 -4.32 12.45
N ILE A 9 -8.96 -5.10 13.38
CA ILE A 9 -7.86 -4.63 14.26
C ILE A 9 -6.63 -4.24 13.44
N THR A 10 -6.22 -5.10 12.51
CA THR A 10 -5.06 -4.82 11.63
C THR A 10 -5.32 -3.64 10.70
N GLY A 11 -6.56 -3.48 10.21
CA GLY A 11 -6.98 -2.32 9.41
C GLY A 11 -6.91 -1.00 10.19
N ILE A 12 -7.41 -0.97 11.43
CA ILE A 12 -7.32 0.22 12.30
C ILE A 12 -5.86 0.58 12.60
N LEU A 13 -5.03 -0.41 12.95
CA LEU A 13 -3.60 -0.21 13.18
C LEU A 13 -2.90 0.33 11.93
N PHE A 14 -3.20 -0.23 10.76
CA PHE A 14 -2.66 0.22 9.49
C PHE A 14 -3.05 1.68 9.20
N GLY A 15 -4.34 2.03 9.34
CA GLY A 15 -4.83 3.40 9.17
C GLY A 15 -4.14 4.40 10.11
N PHE A 16 -4.05 4.07 11.40
CA PHE A 16 -3.36 4.90 12.39
C PHE A 16 -1.88 5.13 12.06
N LEU A 17 -1.17 4.08 11.65
CA LEU A 17 0.24 4.17 11.26
C LEU A 17 0.42 5.05 10.01
N LEU A 18 -0.46 4.91 9.02
CA LEU A 18 -0.43 5.77 7.83
C LEU A 18 -0.64 7.24 8.22
N GLN A 19 -1.66 7.54 9.05
CA GLN A 19 -1.95 8.91 9.48
C GLN A 19 -0.75 9.52 10.21
N LYS A 20 -0.14 8.76 11.12
CA LYS A 20 1.08 9.18 11.83
C LYS A 20 2.27 9.40 10.89
N GLY A 21 2.37 8.60 9.83
CA GLY A 21 3.38 8.74 8.78
C GLY A 21 3.19 9.97 7.87
N ARG A 22 2.06 10.68 7.96
CA ARG A 22 1.70 11.86 7.13
C ARG A 22 1.75 11.60 5.61
N VAL A 23 1.77 10.34 5.19
CA VAL A 23 1.82 9.95 3.77
C VAL A 23 0.47 10.14 3.07
N LEU A 24 -0.62 10.34 3.82
CA LEU A 24 -1.95 10.63 3.27
C LEU A 24 -2.17 12.11 2.96
N ARG A 25 -1.19 12.99 3.18
CA ARG A 25 -1.34 14.40 2.81
C ARG A 25 -1.25 14.56 1.29
N TYR A 26 -2.18 15.31 0.71
CA TYR A 26 -2.18 15.66 -0.71
C TYR A 26 -0.82 16.19 -1.17
N ASP A 27 -0.23 17.13 -0.42
CA ASP A 27 1.05 17.75 -0.75
C ASP A 27 2.18 16.73 -0.93
N LYS A 28 2.16 15.66 -0.11
CA LYS A 28 3.16 14.59 -0.17
C LYS A 28 2.96 13.76 -1.43
N GLN A 29 1.73 13.39 -1.75
CA GLN A 29 1.39 12.61 -2.94
C GLN A 29 1.75 13.37 -4.22
N LEU A 30 1.42 14.66 -4.27
CA LEU A 30 1.75 15.51 -5.42
C LEU A 30 3.26 15.77 -5.52
N GLY A 31 3.96 15.90 -4.38
CA GLY A 31 5.42 15.97 -4.32
C GLY A 31 6.10 14.71 -4.85
N ALA A 32 5.53 13.53 -4.59
CA ALA A 32 6.00 12.28 -5.17
C ALA A 32 5.78 12.23 -6.69
N LEU A 33 4.60 12.63 -7.17
CA LEU A 33 4.30 12.70 -8.61
C LEU A 33 5.21 13.69 -9.37
N ARG A 34 5.58 14.79 -8.72
CA ARG A 34 6.53 15.79 -9.25
C ARG A 34 8.00 15.45 -9.01
N LEU A 35 8.29 14.31 -8.38
CA LEU A 35 9.63 13.89 -7.99
C LEU A 35 10.38 14.89 -7.10
N THR A 36 9.67 15.80 -6.43
CA THR A 36 10.24 16.78 -5.51
C THR A 36 10.32 16.25 -4.07
N ASP A 37 9.44 15.32 -3.71
CA ASP A 37 9.41 14.68 -2.40
C ASP A 37 9.38 13.15 -2.53
N LEU A 38 10.54 12.52 -2.27
CA LEU A 38 10.71 11.06 -2.33
C LEU A 38 10.29 10.35 -1.04
N THR A 39 9.65 11.04 -0.08
CA THR A 39 9.22 10.44 1.19
C THR A 39 8.32 9.23 0.96
N ILE A 40 7.36 9.32 0.03
CA ILE A 40 6.42 8.22 -0.25
C ILE A 40 7.14 7.03 -0.89
N PHE A 41 8.02 7.27 -1.86
CA PHE A 41 8.81 6.21 -2.48
C PHE A 41 9.67 5.47 -1.45
N LYS A 42 10.33 6.21 -0.56
CA LYS A 42 11.11 5.63 0.54
C LYS A 42 10.22 4.83 1.48
N PHE A 43 9.11 5.39 1.92
CA PHE A 43 8.16 4.74 2.82
C PHE A 43 7.62 3.41 2.24
N MET A 44 7.14 3.45 1.00
CA MET A 44 6.61 2.27 0.32
C MET A 44 7.72 1.23 0.10
N GLY A 45 8.89 1.65 -0.38
CA GLY A 45 10.02 0.76 -0.59
C GLY A 45 10.47 0.06 0.70
N THR A 46 10.65 0.80 1.79
CA THR A 46 11.02 0.21 3.08
C THR A 46 9.94 -0.71 3.62
N SER A 47 8.66 -0.34 3.46
CA SER A 47 7.54 -1.17 3.90
C SER A 47 7.51 -2.51 3.16
N VAL A 48 7.73 -2.50 1.84
CA VAL A 48 7.78 -3.71 1.01
C VAL A 48 8.95 -4.61 1.41
N ILE A 49 10.13 -4.05 1.67
CA ILE A 49 11.30 -4.84 2.10
C ILE A 49 11.04 -5.49 3.46
N VAL A 50 10.52 -4.74 4.44
CA VAL A 50 10.20 -5.27 5.77
C VAL A 50 9.12 -6.35 5.68
N ALA A 51 8.07 -6.12 4.90
CA ALA A 51 7.00 -7.10 4.69
C ALA A 51 7.54 -8.37 4.00
N MET A 52 8.40 -8.23 3.00
CA MET A 52 9.03 -9.35 2.31
C MET A 52 9.79 -10.25 3.29
N ILE A 53 10.69 -9.67 4.08
CA ILE A 53 11.48 -10.42 5.07
C ILE A 53 10.55 -11.10 6.09
N GLY A 54 9.56 -10.37 6.61
CA GLY A 54 8.62 -10.90 7.59
C GLY A 54 7.77 -12.06 7.05
N VAL A 55 7.25 -11.93 5.84
CA VAL A 55 6.41 -12.98 5.20
C VAL A 55 7.24 -14.21 4.88
N TYR A 56 8.44 -14.07 4.32
CA TYR A 56 9.28 -15.25 4.04
C TYR A 56 9.68 -15.98 5.32
N LEU A 57 9.98 -15.27 6.42
CA LEU A 57 10.23 -15.90 7.72
C LEU A 57 9.02 -16.70 8.22
N LEU A 58 7.81 -16.15 8.08
CA LEU A 58 6.55 -16.82 8.45
C LEU A 58 6.26 -18.06 7.59
N VAL A 59 6.67 -18.02 6.33
CA VAL A 59 6.57 -19.15 5.39
C VAL A 59 7.56 -20.25 5.78
N ASP A 60 8.80 -19.90 6.11
CA ASP A 60 9.83 -20.86 6.53
C ASP A 60 9.46 -21.57 7.84
N LEU A 61 8.77 -20.88 8.74
CA LEU A 61 8.23 -21.45 9.97
C LEU A 61 6.95 -22.29 9.75
N GLY A 62 6.40 -22.31 8.53
CA GLY A 62 5.19 -23.06 8.18
C GLY A 62 3.87 -22.45 8.69
N LEU A 63 3.88 -21.19 9.15
CA LEU A 63 2.68 -20.51 9.66
C LEU A 63 1.80 -19.94 8.54
N VAL A 64 2.37 -19.62 7.38
CA VAL A 64 1.69 -18.95 6.27
C VAL A 64 2.04 -19.64 4.95
N LYS A 65 1.07 -19.70 4.03
CA LYS A 65 1.30 -20.14 2.64
C LYS A 65 1.32 -18.93 1.71
N LEU A 66 2.29 -18.91 0.80
CA LEU A 66 2.34 -17.91 -0.26
C LEU A 66 1.29 -18.25 -1.32
N ASP A 67 0.32 -17.37 -1.51
CA ASP A 67 -0.64 -17.44 -2.62
C ASP A 67 -0.26 -16.36 -3.65
N LEU A 68 0.30 -16.79 -4.78
CA LEU A 68 0.77 -15.91 -5.84
C LEU A 68 -0.27 -15.86 -6.95
N LEU A 69 -0.79 -14.65 -7.19
CA LEU A 69 -1.72 -14.42 -8.29
C LEU A 69 -1.01 -14.59 -9.65
N PRO A 70 -1.60 -15.28 -10.64
CA PRO A 70 -0.99 -15.44 -11.96
C PRO A 70 -0.75 -14.09 -12.63
N THR A 71 0.45 -13.92 -13.19
CA THR A 71 0.84 -12.66 -13.86
C THR A 71 0.22 -12.59 -15.25
N VAL A 72 -0.93 -11.93 -15.36
CA VAL A 72 -1.58 -11.67 -16.65
C VAL A 72 -1.17 -10.29 -17.15
N LEU A 73 -0.15 -10.25 -18.00
CA LEU A 73 0.44 -9.02 -18.55
C LEU A 73 -0.60 -8.02 -19.08
N GLY A 74 -1.58 -8.49 -19.88
CA GLY A 74 -2.61 -7.61 -20.43
C GLY A 74 -3.47 -6.92 -19.36
N LYS A 75 -3.87 -7.66 -18.31
CA LYS A 75 -4.66 -7.09 -17.20
C LYS A 75 -3.82 -6.16 -16.34
N ASN A 76 -2.55 -6.52 -16.09
CA ASN A 76 -1.66 -5.74 -15.25
C ASN A 76 -1.28 -4.40 -15.91
N VAL A 77 -1.01 -4.40 -17.22
CA VAL A 77 -0.69 -3.18 -17.96
C VAL A 77 -1.89 -2.24 -18.00
N LEU A 78 -3.07 -2.75 -18.38
CA LEU A 78 -4.29 -1.94 -18.42
C LEU A 78 -4.68 -1.41 -17.03
N GLY A 79 -4.65 -2.27 -16.01
CA GLY A 79 -4.95 -1.88 -14.64
C GLY A 79 -3.94 -0.88 -14.07
N GLY A 80 -2.65 -1.08 -14.33
CA GLY A 80 -1.59 -0.17 -13.89
C GLY A 80 -1.68 1.21 -14.55
N LEU A 81 -2.01 1.27 -15.85
CA LEU A 81 -2.24 2.53 -16.55
C LEU A 81 -3.46 3.27 -15.99
N LEU A 82 -4.59 2.58 -15.83
CA LEU A 82 -5.81 3.18 -15.26
C LEU A 82 -5.57 3.69 -13.83
N PHE A 83 -4.88 2.90 -13.00
CA PHE A 83 -4.49 3.29 -11.65
C PHE A 83 -3.58 4.52 -11.65
N GLY A 84 -2.56 4.53 -12.50
CA GLY A 84 -1.60 5.64 -12.62
C GLY A 84 -2.26 6.93 -13.08
N VAL A 85 -3.13 6.87 -14.10
CA VAL A 85 -3.91 8.01 -14.57
C VAL A 85 -4.84 8.52 -13.47
N GLY A 86 -5.55 7.63 -12.77
CA GLY A 86 -6.41 8.01 -11.65
C GLY A 86 -5.63 8.72 -10.54
N TRP A 87 -4.45 8.21 -10.18
CA TRP A 87 -3.59 8.85 -9.19
C TRP A 87 -3.09 10.21 -9.66
N ALA A 88 -2.71 10.36 -10.93
CA ALA A 88 -2.25 11.63 -11.49
C ALA A 88 -3.35 12.71 -11.50
N VAL A 89 -4.61 12.31 -11.76
CA VAL A 89 -5.77 13.23 -11.80
C VAL A 89 -6.26 13.59 -10.40
N LEU A 90 -6.38 12.61 -9.49
CA LEU A 90 -6.96 12.81 -8.16
C LEU A 90 -5.92 13.25 -7.11
N GLY A 91 -4.63 13.06 -7.39
CA GLY A 91 -3.52 13.32 -6.45
C GLY A 91 -3.55 12.44 -5.20
N TYR A 92 -4.34 11.37 -5.20
CA TYR A 92 -4.41 10.35 -4.15
C TYR A 92 -4.42 8.95 -4.76
N CYS A 93 -3.75 8.01 -4.10
CA CYS A 93 -3.91 6.58 -4.36
C CYS A 93 -5.08 6.03 -3.50
N PRO A 94 -5.71 4.89 -3.86
CA PRO A 94 -6.94 4.42 -3.22
C PRO A 94 -6.82 4.20 -1.71
N GLY A 95 -5.64 3.76 -1.23
CA GLY A 95 -5.39 3.61 0.21
C GLY A 95 -5.27 4.95 0.93
N THR A 96 -4.65 5.95 0.30
CA THR A 96 -4.51 7.29 0.86
C THR A 96 -5.82 8.07 0.82
N SER A 97 -6.64 7.92 -0.23
CA SER A 97 -7.96 8.54 -0.30
C SER A 97 -8.88 8.01 0.79
N ALA A 98 -8.82 6.71 1.09
CA ALA A 98 -9.62 6.11 2.16
C ALA A 98 -9.20 6.63 3.54
N GLY A 99 -7.90 6.65 3.86
CA GLY A 99 -7.46 7.16 5.16
C GLY A 99 -7.43 8.69 5.29
N ALA A 100 -7.51 9.43 4.17
CA ALA A 100 -7.68 10.89 4.18
C ALA A 100 -9.12 11.31 4.50
N ALA A 101 -10.09 10.39 4.38
CA ALA A 101 -11.48 10.65 4.72
C ALA A 101 -11.74 10.72 6.24
N GLY A 102 -10.87 10.14 7.08
CA GLY A 102 -11.02 10.13 8.54
C GLY A 102 -10.04 9.20 9.23
#